data_AF-M0E133-F1
#
_entry.id   AF-M0E133-F1
#
_cell.length_a   1.000
_cell.length_b   1.000
_cell.length_c   1.000
_cell.angle_alpha   90.00
_cell.angle_beta   90.00
_cell.angle_gamma   90.00
#
_symmetry.space_group_name_H-M   'P 1'
#
loop_
_entity.id
_entity.type
_entity.pdbx_description
1 polymer ?
#
loop_
_entity_poly.entity_id
_entity_poly.type
_entity_poly.pdbx_seq_one_letter_code
_entity_poly.pdbx_strand_id
1 'polypeptide(L)'
;MPLKRRVILLGGAATVGFGALGYYGITRCDEVACFSFEFQGADHVANRLDVQHTGGQETLQAGDVYFREVVVDWESRETDTIAWSELDDGMEPSDTIDDDEIRLQLLWETNVVEILWRQEGEETLIGAWVDEDDDAR
;
A
#
# COMPACT_ATOMS: atom_id res chain seq x y z
N MET A 1 -43.31 -26.46 13.18
CA MET A 1 -42.62 -27.42 14.07
C MET A 1 -41.12 -27.30 13.81
N PRO A 2 -40.29 -26.96 14.81
CA PRO A 2 -38.92 -26.47 14.60
C PRO A 2 -37.87 -27.58 14.55
N LEU A 3 -36.89 -27.46 13.64
CA LEU A 3 -35.73 -28.34 13.57
C LEU A 3 -34.68 -27.92 14.62
N LYS A 4 -34.30 -28.87 15.47
CA LYS A 4 -33.43 -28.72 16.65
C LYS A 4 -31.98 -28.39 16.31
N ARG A 5 -31.42 -27.43 17.06
CA ARG A 5 -29.98 -27.15 17.24
C ARG A 5 -29.16 -28.42 17.54
N ARG A 6 -28.01 -28.56 16.89
CA ARG A 6 -26.83 -29.24 17.46
C ARG A 6 -25.64 -28.30 17.33
N VAL A 7 -25.29 -27.69 18.47
CA VAL A 7 -24.06 -26.93 18.68
C VAL A 7 -22.99 -27.95 19.02
N ILE A 8 -21.93 -28.02 18.22
CA ILE A 8 -20.70 -28.72 18.58
C ILE A 8 -19.70 -27.64 18.97
N LEU A 9 -19.52 -27.49 20.29
CA LEU A 9 -18.41 -26.79 20.90
C LEU A 9 -17.18 -27.70 20.80
N LEU A 10 -16.20 -27.33 19.99
CA LEU A 10 -14.82 -27.79 20.11
C LEU A 10 -13.98 -26.56 20.45
N GLY A 11 -13.68 -26.45 21.74
CA GLY A 11 -12.72 -25.50 22.26
C GLY A 11 -11.30 -25.90 21.88
N GLY A 12 -10.51 -24.91 21.50
CA GLY A 12 -9.06 -24.96 21.42
C GLY A 12 -8.57 -23.54 21.67
N ALA A 13 -8.20 -23.24 22.90
CA ALA A 13 -7.55 -22.00 23.29
C ALA A 13 -6.03 -22.16 23.07
N ALA A 14 -5.42 -21.21 22.36
CA ALA A 14 -4.04 -20.77 22.58
C ALA A 14 -3.86 -19.37 21.98
N THR A 15 -3.57 -18.44 22.87
CA THR A 15 -3.26 -17.02 22.65
C THR A 15 -1.80 -16.83 22.18
N VAL A 16 -1.43 -15.56 21.96
CA VAL A 16 -0.12 -14.99 21.57
C VAL A 16 -0.01 -14.86 20.04
N GLY A 17 -0.04 -13.69 19.42
CA GLY A 17 0.20 -12.33 19.89
C GLY A 17 1.08 -11.67 18.85
N PHE A 18 0.47 -10.92 17.93
CA PHE A 18 1.11 -9.83 17.21
C PHE A 18 0.03 -8.75 17.08
N GLY A 19 0.35 -7.55 17.56
CA GLY A 19 -0.57 -6.43 17.56
C GLY A 19 -0.97 -6.13 16.13
N ALA A 20 -2.21 -6.43 15.78
CA ALA A 20 -2.90 -5.67 14.76
C ALA A 20 -3.14 -4.29 15.37
N LEU A 21 -2.11 -3.44 15.35
CA LEU A 21 -2.31 -2.01 15.36
C LEU A 21 -3.06 -1.74 14.07
N GLY A 22 -4.38 -1.56 14.20
CA GLY A 22 -5.22 -1.18 13.09
C GLY A 22 -4.81 0.21 12.66
N TYR A 23 -3.93 0.29 11.68
CA TYR A 23 -3.64 1.51 10.96
C TYR A 23 -4.83 1.78 10.04
N TYR A 24 -5.60 2.81 10.36
CA TYR A 24 -6.62 3.35 9.46
C TYR A 24 -5.92 4.38 8.58
N GLY A 25 -5.11 3.91 7.63
CA GLY A 25 -4.54 4.79 6.61
C GLY A 25 -5.68 5.59 5.98
N ILE A 26 -5.47 6.89 5.75
CA ILE A 26 -6.42 7.74 5.06
C ILE A 26 -6.57 7.20 3.64
N THR A 27 -7.45 6.21 3.46
CA THR A 27 -7.99 5.73 2.20
C THR A 27 -8.84 6.86 1.65
N ARG A 28 -8.22 7.94 1.18
CA ARG A 28 -8.90 8.89 0.30
C ARG A 28 -9.01 8.19 -1.04
N CYS A 29 -10.02 7.31 -1.12
CA CYS A 29 -10.58 6.87 -2.37
C CYS A 29 -11.05 8.15 -3.05
N ASP A 30 -10.25 8.63 -3.99
CA ASP A 30 -10.53 9.82 -4.77
C ASP A 30 -11.40 9.42 -5.97
N GLU A 31 -11.92 10.41 -6.72
CA GLU A 31 -12.75 10.09 -7.89
C GLU A 31 -11.94 9.34 -8.95
N VAL A 32 -10.63 9.64 -9.04
CA VAL A 32 -9.71 9.02 -10.00
C VAL A 32 -9.35 7.59 -9.61
N ALA A 33 -8.88 7.37 -8.37
CA ALA A 33 -8.37 6.08 -7.91
C ALA A 33 -8.45 5.89 -6.39
N CYS A 34 -8.44 4.64 -5.97
CA CYS A 34 -8.60 4.21 -4.61
C CYS A 34 -7.54 3.18 -4.28
N PHE A 35 -6.76 3.45 -3.23
CA PHE A 35 -5.68 2.58 -2.78
C PHE A 35 -5.94 2.11 -1.36
N SER A 36 -5.53 0.88 -1.06
CA SER A 36 -5.41 0.37 0.30
C SER A 36 -3.94 0.16 0.66
N PHE A 37 -3.64 0.25 1.94
CA PHE A 37 -2.26 0.32 2.44
C PHE A 37 -2.08 -0.63 3.63
N GLU A 38 -1.02 -1.43 3.62
CA GLU A 38 -0.57 -2.22 4.77
C GLU A 38 0.88 -1.87 5.10
N PHE A 39 1.09 -1.20 6.23
CA PHE A 39 2.42 -0.80 6.70
C PHE A 39 3.00 -1.80 7.71
N GLN A 40 4.29 -2.09 7.57
CA GLN A 40 5.06 -2.93 8.49
C GLN A 40 6.39 -2.26 8.81
N GLY A 41 6.48 -1.72 10.03
CA GLY A 41 7.71 -1.14 10.56
C GLY A 41 8.73 -2.20 10.98
N ALA A 42 10.03 -1.92 10.79
CA ALA A 42 11.12 -2.79 11.19
C ALA A 42 12.34 -2.02 11.74
N ASP A 43 12.90 -2.47 12.87
CA ASP A 43 13.95 -1.72 13.59
C ASP A 43 15.36 -1.80 12.96
N HIS A 44 15.59 -2.75 12.04
CA HIS A 44 16.94 -3.08 11.54
C HIS A 44 17.01 -3.35 10.03
N VAL A 45 15.90 -3.19 9.32
CA VAL A 45 15.78 -3.31 7.85
C VAL A 45 14.81 -2.25 7.35
N ALA A 46 14.70 -2.08 6.04
CA ALA A 46 13.73 -1.17 5.44
C ALA A 46 12.31 -1.46 5.94
N ASN A 47 11.54 -0.39 6.15
CA ASN A 47 10.12 -0.51 6.38
C ASN A 47 9.45 -1.03 5.12
N ARG A 48 8.32 -1.68 5.27
CA ARG A 48 7.53 -2.22 4.16
C ARG A 48 6.17 -1.55 4.12
N LEU A 49 5.74 -1.19 2.91
CA LEU A 49 4.40 -0.74 2.63
C LEU A 49 3.86 -1.53 1.45
N ASP A 50 2.84 -2.35 1.70
CA ASP A 50 2.08 -2.97 0.62
C ASP A 50 0.97 -1.98 0.19
N VAL A 51 0.89 -1.72 -1.11
CA VAL A 51 -0.09 -0.80 -1.72
C VAL A 51 -0.91 -1.58 -2.72
N GLN A 52 -2.22 -1.65 -2.51
CA GLN A 52 -3.14 -2.29 -3.45
C GLN A 52 -4.05 -1.25 -4.10
N HIS A 53 -4.19 -1.32 -5.42
CA HIS A 53 -5.21 -0.56 -6.13
C HIS A 53 -6.56 -1.29 -6.01
N THR A 54 -7.56 -0.61 -5.44
CA THR A 54 -8.85 -1.20 -5.03
C THR A 54 -10.03 -0.69 -5.84
N GLY A 55 -9.81 0.24 -6.77
CA GLY A 55 -10.83 0.78 -7.67
C GLY A 55 -10.60 2.24 -8.01
N GLY A 56 -11.53 2.82 -8.77
CA GLY A 56 -11.44 4.18 -9.29
C GLY A 56 -12.41 4.35 -10.46
N GLN A 57 -12.53 5.56 -11.00
CA GLN A 57 -13.26 5.79 -12.25
C GLN A 57 -12.37 5.66 -13.48
N GLU A 58 -11.08 5.91 -13.32
CA GLU A 58 -10.10 5.94 -14.41
C GLU A 58 -9.37 4.60 -14.54
N THR A 59 -9.02 4.25 -15.77
CA THR A 59 -8.15 3.10 -16.03
C THR A 59 -6.70 3.55 -15.94
N LEU A 60 -5.99 3.04 -14.94
CA LEU A 60 -4.61 3.42 -14.67
C LEU A 60 -3.64 2.42 -15.29
N GLN A 61 -2.76 2.91 -16.18
CA GLN A 61 -1.67 2.14 -16.75
C GLN A 61 -0.48 2.13 -15.79
N ALA A 62 0.17 0.98 -15.65
CA ALA A 62 1.27 0.78 -14.71
C ALA A 62 2.49 1.68 -14.98
N GLY A 63 2.73 2.05 -16.25
CA GLY A 63 3.79 2.98 -16.64
C GLY A 63 3.47 4.46 -16.39
N ASP A 64 2.22 4.78 -16.08
CA ASP A 64 1.75 6.14 -15.82
C ASP A 64 1.55 6.40 -14.33
N VAL A 65 1.62 5.37 -13.47
CA VAL A 65 1.49 5.49 -12.02
C VAL A 65 2.86 5.41 -11.36
N TYR A 66 3.19 6.39 -10.52
CA TYR A 66 4.50 6.53 -9.90
C TYR A 66 4.39 6.67 -8.39
N PHE A 67 5.37 6.11 -7.70
CA PHE A 67 5.57 6.25 -6.26
C PHE A 67 6.79 7.10 -5.99
N ARG A 68 6.65 8.11 -5.12
CA ARG A 68 7.78 8.93 -4.67
C ARG A 68 8.40 8.36 -3.40
N GLU A 69 9.66 8.72 -3.16
CA GLU A 69 10.43 8.37 -1.96
C GLU A 69 10.59 6.84 -1.76
N VAL A 70 10.59 6.07 -2.85
CA VAL A 70 10.78 4.61 -2.79
C VAL A 70 12.28 4.32 -2.69
N VAL A 71 12.67 3.45 -1.75
CA VAL A 71 14.08 3.06 -1.57
C VAL A 71 14.55 2.22 -2.75
N VAL A 72 15.60 2.69 -3.43
CA VAL A 72 16.29 1.96 -4.49
C VAL A 72 17.60 1.33 -4.01
N ASP A 73 18.28 1.95 -3.05
CA ASP A 73 19.48 1.40 -2.42
C ASP A 73 19.45 1.62 -0.90
N TRP A 74 19.29 0.54 -0.15
CA TRP A 74 19.17 0.61 1.31
C TRP A 74 20.48 0.97 2.00
N GLU A 75 21.63 0.52 1.48
CA GLU A 75 22.93 0.75 2.11
C GLU A 75 23.32 2.23 2.07
N SER A 76 23.02 2.89 0.96
CA SER A 76 23.26 4.33 0.74
C SER A 76 22.06 5.19 1.11
N ARG A 77 20.91 4.57 1.44
CA ARG A 77 19.63 5.23 1.71
C ARG A 77 19.18 6.13 0.56
N GLU A 78 19.35 5.65 -0.66
CA GLU A 78 18.92 6.36 -1.86
C GLU A 78 17.44 6.06 -2.14
N THR A 79 16.68 7.13 -2.43
CA THR A 79 15.29 7.06 -2.83
C THR A 79 15.12 7.61 -4.24
N ASP A 80 14.11 7.12 -4.95
CA ASP A 80 13.74 7.61 -6.27
C ASP A 80 12.21 7.65 -6.46
N THR A 81 11.78 8.17 -7.61
CA THR A 81 10.42 8.08 -8.11
C THR A 81 10.31 6.94 -9.11
N ILE A 82 9.55 5.90 -8.78
CA ILE A 82 9.53 4.64 -9.54
C ILE A 82 8.11 4.38 -10.06
N ALA A 83 7.99 3.95 -11.32
CA ALA A 83 6.71 3.55 -11.89
C ALA A 83 6.22 2.21 -11.32
N TRP A 84 4.90 1.98 -11.29
CA TRP A 84 4.32 0.71 -10.86
C TRP A 84 4.88 -0.46 -11.68
N SER A 85 4.97 -0.31 -13.01
CA SER A 85 5.52 -1.34 -13.90
C SER A 85 7.02 -1.63 -13.68
N GLU A 86 7.76 -0.74 -13.02
CA GLU A 86 9.17 -0.97 -12.70
C GLU A 86 9.35 -1.73 -11.37
N LEU A 87 8.30 -1.78 -10.56
CA LEU A 87 8.27 -2.50 -9.29
C LEU A 87 7.75 -3.93 -9.45
N ASP A 88 6.92 -4.19 -10.47
CA ASP A 88 6.43 -5.53 -10.82
C ASP A 88 7.03 -6.03 -12.13
N ASP A 89 7.99 -6.96 -12.03
CA ASP A 89 8.62 -7.61 -13.18
C ASP A 89 7.64 -8.39 -14.09
N GLY A 90 6.41 -8.65 -13.61
CA GLY A 90 5.34 -9.31 -14.34
C GLY A 90 4.43 -8.38 -15.13
N MET A 91 4.59 -7.06 -15.00
CA MET A 91 3.67 -6.06 -15.54
C MET A 91 4.34 -5.16 -16.58
N GLU A 92 3.77 -5.08 -17.78
CA GLU A 92 4.21 -4.15 -18.81
C GLU A 92 3.69 -2.72 -18.51
N PRO A 93 4.39 -1.65 -18.95
CA PRO A 93 3.93 -0.28 -18.73
C PRO A 93 2.51 0.03 -19.24
N SER A 94 2.03 -0.70 -20.25
CA SER A 94 0.68 -0.54 -20.80
C SER A 94 -0.41 -1.33 -20.06
N ASP A 95 -0.03 -2.21 -19.13
CA ASP A 95 -0.97 -3.02 -18.37
C ASP A 95 -1.72 -2.18 -17.33
N THR A 96 -2.92 -2.62 -16.99
CA THR A 96 -3.79 -1.95 -16.02
C THR A 96 -3.55 -2.49 -14.62
N ILE A 97 -3.46 -1.62 -13.62
CA ILE A 97 -3.18 -1.99 -12.22
C ILE A 97 -4.43 -2.46 -11.43
N ASP A 98 -5.51 -2.87 -12.10
CA ASP A 98 -6.78 -3.21 -11.44
C ASP A 98 -6.65 -4.41 -10.48
N ASP A 99 -7.00 -4.19 -9.20
CA ASP A 99 -6.88 -5.16 -8.09
C ASP A 99 -5.43 -5.56 -7.75
N ASP A 100 -4.44 -4.91 -8.39
CA ASP A 100 -3.03 -5.25 -8.26
C ASP A 100 -2.41 -4.71 -6.96
N GLU A 101 -1.39 -5.40 -6.45
CA GLU A 101 -0.70 -5.06 -5.22
C GLU A 101 0.82 -5.00 -5.45
N ILE A 102 1.42 -3.91 -4.99
CA ILE A 102 2.87 -3.74 -5.00
C ILE A 102 3.43 -3.60 -3.59
N ARG A 103 4.69 -4.03 -3.44
CA ARG A 103 5.44 -3.87 -2.20
C ARG A 103 6.52 -2.83 -2.35
N LEU A 104 6.44 -1.78 -1.54
CA LEU A 104 7.45 -0.73 -1.44
C LEU A 104 8.36 -0.97 -0.23
N GLN A 105 9.63 -0.59 -0.39
CA GLN A 105 10.58 -0.46 0.69
C GLN A 105 10.75 1.02 1.02
N LEU A 106 10.63 1.36 2.30
CA LEU A 106 10.67 2.73 2.80
C LEU A 106 11.80 2.91 3.82
N LEU A 107 12.32 4.14 3.90
CA LEU A 107 13.20 4.53 4.98
C LEU A 107 12.42 4.64 6.29
N TRP A 108 13.14 4.56 7.43
CA TRP A 108 12.52 4.75 8.75
C TRP A 108 11.98 6.16 8.97
N GLU A 109 12.49 7.13 8.21
CA GLU A 109 12.08 8.53 8.25
C GLU A 109 10.99 8.89 7.22
N THR A 110 10.56 7.92 6.42
CA THR A 110 9.53 8.15 5.40
C THR A 110 8.15 8.22 6.07
N ASN A 111 7.66 9.44 6.25
CA ASN A 111 6.35 9.72 6.85
C ASN A 111 5.24 9.90 5.80
N VAL A 112 5.59 10.00 4.52
CA VAL A 112 4.63 10.13 3.41
C VAL A 112 5.13 9.42 2.17
N VAL A 113 4.23 8.72 1.49
CA VAL A 113 4.45 8.15 0.15
C VAL A 113 3.35 8.67 -0.75
N GLU A 114 3.73 9.47 -1.75
CA GLU A 114 2.80 10.03 -2.73
C GLU A 114 2.68 9.08 -3.93
N ILE A 115 1.45 8.91 -4.41
CA ILE A 115 1.12 8.18 -5.64
C ILE A 115 0.69 9.20 -6.69
N LEU A 116 1.48 9.30 -7.74
CA LEU A 116 1.27 10.21 -8.85
C LEU A 116 0.75 9.46 -10.06
N TRP A 117 -0.08 10.13 -10.85
CA TRP A 117 -0.50 9.70 -12.17
C TRP A 117 -0.04 10.72 -13.19
N ARG A 118 0.71 10.26 -14.20
CA ARG A 118 1.24 11.10 -15.26
C ARG A 118 0.56 10.77 -16.57
N GLN A 119 -0.12 11.75 -17.15
CA GLN A 119 -0.68 11.65 -18.50
C GLN A 119 -0.30 12.85 -19.33
N GLU A 120 0.10 12.62 -20.58
CA GLU A 120 0.41 13.68 -21.55
C GLU A 120 1.42 14.73 -21.05
N GLY A 121 2.27 14.36 -20.07
CA GLY A 121 3.26 15.24 -19.45
C GLY A 121 2.76 16.04 -18.25
N GLU A 122 1.51 15.85 -17.82
CA GLU A 122 0.94 16.44 -16.60
C GLU A 122 0.95 15.41 -15.47
N GLU A 123 1.32 15.84 -14.26
CA GLU A 123 1.35 15.01 -13.06
C GLU A 123 0.20 15.36 -12.12
N THR A 124 -0.57 14.36 -11.72
CA THR A 124 -1.70 14.48 -10.80
C THR A 124 -1.45 13.61 -9.57
N LEU A 125 -1.62 14.16 -8.37
CA LEU A 125 -1.60 13.37 -7.14
C LEU A 125 -2.92 12.61 -7.01
N ILE A 126 -2.86 11.27 -7.05
CA ILE A 126 -4.04 10.39 -7.03
C ILE A 126 -4.15 9.56 -5.76
N GLY A 127 -3.13 9.58 -4.90
CA GLY A 127 -3.14 8.90 -3.62
C GLY A 127 -1.96 9.32 -2.76
N ALA A 128 -2.08 9.10 -1.45
CA ALA A 128 -0.95 9.24 -0.53
C ALA A 128 -1.16 8.32 0.67
N TRP A 129 -0.07 7.68 1.09
CA TRP A 129 0.03 7.09 2.41
C TRP A 129 0.76 8.07 3.33
N VAL A 130 0.28 8.24 4.56
CA VAL A 130 0.89 9.10 5.58
C VAL A 130 0.99 8.30 6.87
N ASP A 131 2.14 8.37 7.53
CA ASP A 131 2.33 7.80 8.86
C ASP A 131 1.74 8.75 9.92
N GLU A 132 0.66 8.32 10.60
CA GLU A 132 -0.07 9.13 11.59
C GLU A 132 0.61 9.13 12.98
N ASP A 133 1.69 8.37 13.18
CA ASP A 133 2.46 8.39 14.43
C ASP A 133 3.25 9.72 14.63
N ASP A 134 3.25 10.65 13.65
CA ASP A 134 3.89 11.98 13.72
C ASP A 134 2.99 13.08 14.37
N ASP A 135 1.81 12.76 14.92
CA ASP A 135 0.98 13.72 15.69
C ASP A 135 1.50 13.99 17.14
N ALA A 136 2.72 13.55 17.48
CA ALA A 136 3.26 13.57 18.84
C ALA A 136 4.63 14.27 19.03
N ARG A 137 4.92 15.37 18.31
CA ARG A 137 6.09 16.22 18.59
C ARG A 137 5.80 17.71 18.77
#